data_AF-A0A1I7D5J4-F1
#
_entry.id   AF-A0A1I7D5J4-F1
#
_cell.length_a   1.000
_cell.length_b   1.000
_cell.length_c   1.000
_cell.angle_alpha   90.00
_cell.angle_beta   90.00
_cell.angle_gamma   90.00
#
_symmetry.space_group_name_H-M   'P 1'
#
loop_
_entity.id
_entity.type
_entity.pdbx_description
1 polymer ?
#
loop_
_entity_poly.entity_id
_entity_poly.type
_entity_poly.pdbx_seq_one_letter_code
_entity_poly.pdbx_strand_id
1 'polypeptide(L)'
;MALSERTRRELLEVARREQGPVEVALFWDPDLASATVVVWNWSSGACLRLQADPEEAKYAYTHPYAYAATRGVPARDVLLAA
;
A
#
# COMPACT_ATOMS: atom_id res chain seq x y z
N MET A 1 20.29 23.72 13.06
CA MET A 1 20.07 22.27 12.88
C MET A 1 18.96 22.08 11.84
N ALA A 2 19.32 22.14 10.56
CA ALA A 2 18.39 21.93 9.46
C ALA A 2 18.17 20.43 9.27
N LEU A 3 17.06 19.92 9.79
CA LEU A 3 16.58 18.58 9.44
C LEU A 3 16.09 18.67 7.99
N SER A 4 16.99 18.24 7.10
CA SER A 4 16.81 17.93 5.69
C SER A 4 15.36 17.99 5.19
N GLU A 5 15.10 18.99 4.35
CA GLU A 5 14.10 18.97 3.27
C GLU A 5 14.44 17.86 2.26
N ARG A 6 14.51 16.60 2.70
CA ARG A 6 14.29 15.47 1.79
C ARG A 6 12.80 15.51 1.48
N THR A 7 12.46 16.32 0.48
CA THR A 7 11.26 16.30 -0.34
C THR A 7 10.09 15.57 0.32
N ARG A 8 9.09 16.32 0.79
CA ARG A 8 7.74 15.78 0.99
C ARG A 8 7.30 15.26 -0.39
N ARG A 9 7.65 14.02 -0.71
CA ARG A 9 7.24 13.34 -1.94
C ARG A 9 5.73 13.31 -1.91
N GLU A 10 5.09 14.04 -2.80
CA GLU A 10 3.64 14.01 -2.96
C GLU A 10 3.30 12.71 -3.68
N LEU A 11 3.21 11.63 -2.91
CA LEU A 11 2.53 10.43 -3.36
C LEU A 11 1.10 10.82 -3.71
N LEU A 12 0.74 10.71 -4.99
CA LEU A 12 -0.61 11.02 -5.44
C LEU A 12 -1.52 9.85 -5.06
N GLU A 13 -2.53 10.12 -4.24
CA GLU A 13 -3.59 9.15 -4.03
C GLU A 13 -4.43 9.01 -5.31
N VAL A 14 -4.50 7.80 -5.85
CA VAL A 14 -5.21 7.49 -7.10
C VAL A 14 -6.56 6.86 -6.81
N ALA A 15 -6.65 6.04 -5.77
CA ALA A 15 -7.88 5.35 -5.39
C ALA A 15 -7.86 4.99 -3.91
N ARG A 16 -9.04 4.94 -3.31
CA ARG A 16 -9.26 4.48 -1.94
C ARG A 16 -10.57 3.70 -1.85
N ARG A 17 -10.58 2.67 -1.03
CA ARG A 17 -11.80 1.95 -0.64
C ARG A 17 -11.71 1.47 0.81
N GLU A 18 -12.87 1.35 1.42
CA GLU A 18 -13.04 0.85 2.78
C GLU A 18 -13.99 -0.34 2.78
N GLN A 19 -13.69 -1.34 3.60
CA GLN A 19 -14.56 -2.49 3.84
C GLN A 19 -14.41 -2.93 5.31
N GLY A 20 -15.41 -2.57 6.13
CA GLY A 20 -15.35 -2.84 7.57
C GLY A 20 -14.16 -2.09 8.21
N PRO A 21 -13.29 -2.77 8.99
CA PRO A 21 -12.13 -2.13 9.60
C PRO A 21 -10.95 -1.96 8.63
N VAL A 22 -11.06 -2.43 7.39
CA VAL A 22 -9.96 -2.41 6.42
C VAL A 22 -10.12 -1.24 5.47
N GLU A 23 -9.07 -0.44 5.34
CA GLU A 23 -8.89 0.58 4.31
C GLU A 23 -7.78 0.16 3.35
N VAL A 24 -8.02 0.32 2.05
CA VAL A 24 -7.02 0.08 1.00
C VAL A 24 -6.90 1.35 0.16
N ALA A 25 -5.69 1.90 0.09
CA ALA A 25 -5.36 3.05 -0.74
C ALA A 25 -4.27 2.70 -1.77
N LEU A 26 -4.40 3.24 -2.97
CA LEU A 26 -3.41 3.18 -4.03
C LEU A 26 -2.79 4.56 -4.19
N PHE A 27 -1.47 4.61 -4.07
CA PHE A 27 -0.66 5.79 -4.30
C PHE A 27 0.23 5.61 -5.53
N TRP A 28 0.47 6.70 -6.24
CA TRP A 28 1.38 6.78 -7.36
C TRP A 28 2.54 7.73 -7.04
N ASP A 29 3.77 7.25 -7.22
CA ASP A 29 4.97 8.09 -7.27
C ASP A 29 5.31 8.35 -8.74
N PRO A 30 5.03 9.56 -9.28
CA PRO A 30 5.31 9.88 -10.68
C PRO A 30 6.81 9.95 -10.99
N ASP A 31 7.65 10.24 -10.01
CA ASP A 31 9.10 10.38 -10.21
C ASP A 31 9.77 9.00 -10.31
N LEU A 32 9.27 8.03 -9.55
CA LEU A 32 9.75 6.65 -9.57
C LEU A 32 8.98 5.75 -10.52
N ALA A 33 7.94 6.26 -11.17
CA ALA A 33 6.98 5.48 -11.94
C ALA A 33 6.56 4.20 -11.18
N SER A 34 6.19 4.35 -9.90
CA SER A 34 5.92 3.23 -9.01
C SER A 34 4.57 3.38 -8.30
N ALA A 35 3.86 2.28 -8.13
CA ALA A 35 2.62 2.23 -7.40
C ALA A 35 2.86 1.66 -5.99
N THR A 36 2.21 2.24 -5.00
CA THR A 36 2.20 1.70 -3.63
C THR A 36 0.77 1.47 -3.20
N VAL A 37 0.44 0.23 -2.86
CA VAL A 37 -0.82 -0.12 -2.20
C VAL A 37 -0.58 -0.18 -0.71
N VAL A 38 -1.41 0.54 0.05
CA VAL A 38 -1.38 0.51 1.51
C VAL A 38 -2.69 -0.04 2.02
N VAL A 39 -2.59 -1.05 2.87
CA VAL A 39 -3.71 -1.63 3.60
C VAL A 39 -3.58 -1.26 5.06
N TRP A 40 -4.61 -0.66 5.64
CA TRP A 40 -4.74 -0.48 7.08
C TRP A 40 -5.88 -1.35 7.59
N ASN A 41 -5.62 -2.13 8.64
CA ASN A 41 -6.67 -2.72 9.45
C ASN A 41 -6.77 -1.95 10.75
N TRP A 42 -7.78 -1.11 10.87
CA TRP A 42 -8.02 -0.25 12.03
C TRP A 42 -8.36 -1.03 13.31
N SER A 43 -8.82 -2.28 13.20
CA SER A 43 -9.11 -3.12 14.37
C SER A 43 -7.87 -3.71 15.02
N SER A 44 -6.86 -4.09 14.22
CA SER A 44 -5.59 -4.63 14.69
C SER A 44 -4.50 -3.55 14.84
N GLY A 45 -4.69 -2.39 14.22
CA GLY A 45 -3.68 -1.34 14.08
C GLY A 45 -2.58 -1.68 13.09
N ALA A 46 -2.71 -2.77 12.32
CA ALA A 46 -1.69 -3.20 11.38
C ALA A 46 -1.74 -2.39 10.08
N CYS A 47 -0.57 -2.19 9.48
CA CYS A 47 -0.40 -1.55 8.19
C CYS A 47 0.50 -2.40 7.30
N LEU A 48 0.00 -2.77 6.12
CA LEU A 48 0.74 -3.50 5.11
C LEU A 48 0.97 -2.59 3.90
N ARG A 49 2.23 -2.42 3.49
CA ARG A 49 2.61 -1.64 2.32
C ARG A 49 3.18 -2.56 1.25
N LEU A 50 2.64 -2.47 0.05
CA LEU A 50 3.01 -3.29 -1.10
C LEU A 50 3.45 -2.37 -2.22
N GLN A 51 4.70 -2.48 -2.64
CA GLN A 51 5.14 -1.86 -3.89
C GLN A 51 4.70 -2.74 -5.05
N ALA A 52 4.16 -2.09 -6.08
CA ALA A 52 3.73 -2.73 -7.30
C ALA A 52 4.25 -1.96 -8.51
N ASP A 53 4.57 -2.71 -9.55
CA ASP A 53 4.83 -2.14 -10.87
C ASP A 53 3.54 -1.48 -11.40
N PRO A 54 3.64 -0.46 -12.25
CA PRO A 54 2.46 0.29 -12.74
C PRO A 54 1.41 -0.60 -13.40
N GLU A 55 1.86 -1.62 -14.13
CA GLU A 55 1.02 -2.59 -14.83
C GLU A 55 0.24 -3.52 -13.89
N GLU A 56 0.75 -3.75 -12.68
CA GLU A 56 0.10 -4.57 -11.67
C GLU A 56 -0.69 -3.77 -10.63
N ALA A 57 -0.54 -2.45 -10.61
CA ALA A 57 -1.11 -1.55 -9.60
C ALA A 57 -2.61 -1.80 -9.36
N LYS A 58 -3.38 -1.99 -10.43
CA LYS A 58 -4.81 -2.30 -10.35
C LYS A 58 -5.07 -3.66 -9.71
N TYR A 59 -4.28 -4.68 -10.03
CA TYR A 59 -4.40 -6.01 -9.45
C TYR A 59 -4.04 -5.99 -7.96
N ALA A 60 -2.91 -5.36 -7.61
CA ALA A 60 -2.47 -5.18 -6.23
C ALA A 60 -3.51 -4.43 -5.38
N TYR A 61 -4.11 -3.36 -5.93
CA TYR A 61 -5.18 -2.62 -5.25
C TYR A 61 -6.46 -3.45 -5.07
N THR A 62 -6.83 -4.24 -6.08
CA THR A 62 -8.06 -5.04 -6.06
C THR A 62 -7.93 -6.26 -5.14
N HIS A 63 -6.75 -6.88 -5.10
CA HIS A 63 -6.47 -8.12 -4.39
C HIS A 63 -5.17 -8.03 -3.57
N PRO A 64 -5.08 -7.14 -2.57
CA PRO A 64 -3.82 -6.85 -1.90
C PRO A 64 -3.22 -8.06 -1.19
N TYR A 65 -4.05 -8.93 -0.60
CA TYR A 65 -3.58 -10.12 0.11
C TYR A 65 -3.07 -11.21 -0.83
N ALA A 66 -3.74 -11.40 -1.97
CA ALA A 66 -3.27 -12.33 -3.00
C ALA A 66 -1.95 -11.84 -3.60
N TYR A 67 -1.87 -10.53 -3.90
CA TYR A 67 -0.65 -9.91 -4.37
C TYR A 67 0.50 -10.07 -3.37
N ALA A 68 0.26 -9.76 -2.08
CA ALA A 68 1.23 -9.94 -1.02
C ALA A 68 1.78 -11.38 -0.93
N ALA A 69 0.91 -12.38 -1.08
CA ALA A 69 1.31 -13.78 -1.09
C ALA A 69 2.25 -14.10 -2.28
N THR A 70 1.96 -13.59 -3.48
CA THR A 70 2.85 -13.78 -4.65
C THR A 70 4.21 -13.07 -4.48
N ARG A 71 4.28 -12.05 -3.63
CA ARG A 71 5.49 -11.30 -3.31
C ARG A 71 6.24 -11.84 -2.09
N GLY A 72 5.80 -12.97 -1.52
CA GLY A 72 6.47 -13.62 -0.39
C GLY A 72 6.32 -12.89 0.95
N VAL A 73 5.33 -11.99 1.07
CA VAL A 73 5.02 -11.36 2.35
C VAL A 73 4.62 -12.44 3.36
N PRO A 74 5.16 -12.42 4.61
CA PRO A 74 4.82 -13.42 5.60
C PRO A 74 3.31 -13.50 5.86
N ALA A 75 2.77 -14.71 5.89
CA ALA A 75 1.34 -14.95 6.11
C ALA A 75 0.82 -14.28 7.40
N ARG A 76 1.66 -14.19 8.43
CA ARG A 76 1.34 -13.48 9.68
C ARG A 76 1.03 -12.00 9.45
N ASP A 77 1.82 -11.32 8.63
CA ASP A 77 1.66 -9.87 8.39
C ASP A 77 0.43 -9.61 7.53
N VAL A 78 0.16 -10.51 6.57
CA VAL A 78 -1.08 -10.52 5.78
C VAL A 78 -2.30 -10.70 6.69
N LEU A 79 -2.27 -11.67 7.62
CA LEU A 79 -3.38 -11.94 8.54
C LEU A 79 -3.63 -10.80 9.54
N LEU A 80 -2.59 -10.06 9.95
CA LEU A 80 -2.77 -8.90 10.82
C LEU A 80 -3.43 -7.73 10.08
N ALA A 81 -3.19 -7.59 8.78
CA ALA A 81 -3.71 -6.51 7.95
C ALA A 81 -5.04 -6.84 7.25
N ALA A 82 -5.51 -8.10 7.29
CA ALA A 82 -6.78 -8.57 6.74
C ALA A 82 -7.93 -8.42 7.74
#